data_AF-A0A2J6S6U1-F1
#
_entry.id   AF-A0A2J6S6U1-F1
#
_cell.length_a   1.000
_cell.length_b   1.000
_cell.length_c   1.000
_cell.angle_alpha   90.00
_cell.angle_beta   90.00
_cell.angle_gamma   90.00
#
_symmetry.space_group_name_H-M   'P 1'
#
loop_
_entity.id
_entity.type
_entity.pdbx_description
1 polymer ?
#
loop_
_entity_poly.entity_id
_entity_poly.type
_entity_poly.pdbx_seq_one_letter_code
_entity_poly.pdbx_strand_id
1 'polypeptide(L)'
;MPTTFLDLPREIRDEIYFHALISQTGVVSPHLIPPRPSFKPSSIKPLSPPSSTPTSSQLVGRFRLYTNPPKLCPIRVFEPETWRDKHPYISLNLPRTCRQIYFETQFLFWERNTFYFSNANAGVIRTMKMMGQVSSRLITSVVIQMDNDSDLTRLMSKTLNVLASRARFGNFRRLELVWDEEQFKILMNMARQIPMARARQYDELLEGLRTGESGGRFERTIRLPSLVGQRGREAEACARDLHFAFGGKLFWGDVLGWENWKQVMPGEA
;
A
#
# COMPACT_ATOMS: atom_id res chain seq x y z
N MET A 1 -23.65 9.80 39.32
CA MET A 1 -22.95 8.68 38.64
C MET A 1 -21.90 9.28 37.73
N PRO A 2 -20.70 8.69 37.60
CA PRO A 2 -19.70 9.17 36.66
C PRO A 2 -20.22 9.00 35.24
N THR A 3 -20.16 10.06 34.44
CA THR A 3 -20.45 10.01 33.00
C THR A 3 -19.42 9.11 32.32
N THR A 4 -19.91 8.12 31.58
CA THR A 4 -19.09 7.23 30.76
C THR A 4 -18.94 7.79 29.35
N PHE A 5 -17.96 7.28 28.61
CA PHE A 5 -17.74 7.67 27.21
C PHE A 5 -18.97 7.44 26.31
N LEU A 6 -19.77 6.40 26.60
CA LEU A 6 -20.98 6.09 25.82
C LEU A 6 -22.16 7.02 26.14
N ASP A 7 -22.09 7.78 27.23
CA ASP A 7 -23.10 8.78 27.60
C ASP A 7 -22.94 10.08 26.79
N LEU A 8 -21.81 10.27 26.11
CA LEU A 8 -21.61 11.39 25.19
C LEU A 8 -22.53 11.27 23.96
N PRO A 9 -23.03 12.36 23.37
CA PRO A 9 -23.69 12.33 22.07
C PRO A 9 -22.82 11.69 20.99
N ARG A 10 -23.45 11.08 19.98
CA ARG A 10 -22.74 10.33 18.93
C ARG A 10 -21.76 11.23 18.18
N GLU A 11 -22.15 12.46 17.94
CA GLU A 11 -21.40 13.49 17.23
C GLU A 11 -20.07 13.77 17.94
N ILE A 12 -20.10 13.89 19.27
CA ILE A 12 -18.90 14.11 20.09
C ILE A 12 -17.99 12.88 20.07
N ARG A 13 -18.57 11.67 20.09
CA ARG A 13 -17.77 10.45 19.96
C ARG A 13 -17.09 10.34 18.60
N ASP A 14 -17.78 10.70 17.52
CA ASP A 14 -17.23 10.67 16.17
C ASP A 14 -16.05 11.65 16.01
N GLU A 15 -16.13 12.85 16.59
CA GLU A 15 -14.99 13.79 16.66
C GLU A 15 -13.80 13.19 17.42
N ILE A 16 -14.05 12.54 18.56
CA ILE A 16 -13.00 11.84 19.34
C ILE A 16 -12.38 10.71 18.51
N TYR A 17 -13.19 9.90 17.84
CA TYR A 17 -12.72 8.84 16.96
C TYR A 17 -11.91 9.41 15.79
N PHE A 18 -12.33 10.53 15.21
CA PHE A 18 -11.62 11.19 14.13
C PHE A 18 -10.19 11.54 14.57
N HIS A 19 -10.04 12.17 15.73
CA HIS A 19 -8.73 12.50 16.26
C HIS A 19 -7.88 11.29 16.68
N ALA A 20 -8.51 10.19 17.10
CA ALA A 20 -7.80 9.02 17.60
C ALA A 20 -7.44 7.97 16.53
N LEU A 21 -8.27 7.83 15.50
CA LEU A 21 -8.20 6.71 14.54
C LEU A 21 -7.86 7.15 13.13
N ILE A 22 -8.11 8.41 12.79
CA ILE A 22 -7.82 8.93 11.46
C ILE A 22 -6.47 9.61 11.52
N SER A 23 -5.60 9.21 10.60
CA SER A 23 -4.36 9.93 10.39
C SER A 23 -4.68 11.40 10.05
N GLN A 24 -3.96 12.36 10.63
CA GLN A 24 -4.11 13.78 10.26
C GLN A 24 -3.87 14.02 8.76
N THR A 25 -3.07 13.17 8.13
CA THR A 25 -2.81 13.22 6.68
C THR A 25 -3.82 12.39 5.87
N GLY A 26 -4.68 11.60 6.53
CA GLY A 26 -5.54 10.60 5.89
C GLY A 26 -4.78 9.39 5.36
N VAL A 27 -3.47 9.27 5.61
CA VAL A 27 -2.63 8.20 5.08
C VAL A 27 -2.01 7.40 6.21
N VAL A 28 -2.03 6.07 6.06
CA VAL A 28 -1.37 5.13 6.97
C VAL A 28 -0.44 4.19 6.22
N SER A 29 0.76 3.94 6.76
CA SER A 29 1.71 2.99 6.20
C SER A 29 1.86 1.77 7.10
N PRO A 30 1.76 0.53 6.55
CA PRO A 30 2.06 -0.68 7.29
C PRO A 30 3.57 -0.96 7.29
N HIS A 31 4.13 -1.09 8.48
CA HIS A 31 5.55 -1.38 8.67
C HIS A 31 5.72 -2.70 9.40
N LEU A 32 6.47 -3.61 8.78
CA LEU A 32 6.77 -4.93 9.31
C LEU A 32 7.66 -4.81 10.55
N ILE A 33 7.26 -5.44 11.64
CA ILE A 33 8.10 -5.63 12.81
C ILE A 33 8.84 -6.96 12.60
N PRO A 34 10.19 -6.94 12.49
CA PRO A 34 10.94 -8.19 12.43
C PRO A 34 10.65 -8.99 13.70
N PRO A 35 10.49 -10.32 13.59
CA PRO A 35 10.33 -11.15 14.76
C PRO A 35 11.54 -10.94 15.67
N ARG A 36 11.29 -10.72 16.97
CA ARG A 36 12.39 -10.65 17.93
C ARG A 36 13.17 -11.96 17.83
N PRO A 37 14.51 -11.93 17.76
CA PRO A 37 15.27 -13.15 17.93
C PRO A 37 14.80 -13.73 19.25
N SER A 38 14.25 -14.95 19.22
CA SER A 38 13.95 -15.63 20.46
C SER A 38 15.27 -15.69 21.21
N PHE A 39 15.30 -15.16 22.43
CA PHE A 39 16.33 -15.54 23.38
C PHE A 39 16.19 -17.06 23.48
N LYS A 40 17.01 -17.79 22.71
CA LYS A 40 17.15 -19.21 22.92
C LYS A 40 17.77 -19.30 24.31
N PRO A 41 17.07 -19.79 25.35
CA PRO A 41 17.79 -20.18 26.56
C PRO A 41 18.85 -21.18 26.09
N SER A 42 20.11 -20.85 26.33
CA SER A 42 21.24 -21.77 26.15
C SER A 42 20.82 -23.14 26.72
N SER A 43 20.84 -24.16 25.86
CA SER A 43 20.24 -25.44 26.18
C SER A 43 20.97 -26.10 27.35
N ILE A 44 20.29 -26.25 28.48
CA ILE A 44 20.49 -27.45 29.30
C ILE A 44 19.60 -28.50 28.62
N LYS A 45 20.22 -29.49 27.97
CA LYS A 45 19.51 -30.59 27.31
C LYS A 45 18.94 -31.54 28.37
N PRO A 46 17.63 -31.83 28.42
CA PRO A 46 17.14 -33.09 28.95
C PRO A 46 17.11 -34.11 27.80
N LEU A 47 17.71 -35.28 28.03
CA LEU A 47 17.64 -36.45 27.16
C LEU A 47 16.25 -37.07 27.25
N SER A 48 15.39 -36.87 26.24
CA SER A 48 14.22 -37.71 26.01
C SER A 48 13.80 -37.73 24.52
N PRO A 49 13.20 -38.85 24.05
CA PRO A 49 13.10 -39.20 22.62
C PRO A 49 11.91 -38.53 21.90
N PRO A 50 11.90 -38.51 20.55
CA PRO A 50 11.08 -37.60 19.77
C PRO A 50 9.65 -38.12 19.62
N SER A 51 8.69 -37.44 20.25
CA SER A 51 7.27 -37.59 19.94
C SER A 51 6.72 -36.35 19.26
N SER A 52 6.15 -36.56 18.08
CA SER A 52 5.18 -35.70 17.38
C SER A 52 5.50 -34.19 17.36
N THR A 53 6.09 -33.75 16.26
CA THR A 53 6.14 -32.36 15.81
C THR A 53 4.77 -31.67 15.90
N PRO A 54 4.59 -30.65 16.76
CA PRO A 54 3.59 -29.63 16.56
C PRO A 54 4.20 -28.53 15.69
N THR A 55 3.65 -28.41 14.49
CA THR A 55 3.22 -27.13 13.91
C THR A 55 4.20 -25.96 14.02
N SER A 56 4.93 -25.74 12.91
CA SER A 56 5.26 -24.42 12.35
C SER A 56 4.84 -23.24 13.24
N SER A 57 5.68 -22.90 14.22
CA SER A 57 5.67 -21.60 14.89
C SER A 57 6.18 -20.56 13.90
N GLN A 58 5.45 -20.38 12.80
CA GLN A 58 5.60 -19.23 11.94
C GLN A 58 5.35 -18.04 12.84
N LEU A 59 6.42 -17.38 13.23
CA LEU A 59 6.43 -16.10 13.90
C LEU A 59 5.47 -15.21 13.13
N VAL A 60 4.25 -15.04 13.68
CA VAL A 60 3.21 -14.26 13.05
C VAL A 60 3.78 -12.87 12.89
N GLY A 61 4.15 -12.52 11.66
CA GLY A 61 4.70 -11.22 11.34
C GLY A 61 3.74 -10.17 11.88
N ARG A 62 4.23 -9.35 12.80
CA ARG A 62 3.46 -8.20 13.30
C ARG A 62 3.79 -7.02 12.42
N PHE A 63 2.82 -6.14 12.20
CA PHE A 63 3.08 -4.85 11.59
C PHE A 63 2.43 -3.75 12.42
N ARG A 64 2.92 -2.53 12.27
CA ARG A 64 2.33 -1.31 12.83
C ARG A 64 1.84 -0.42 11.72
N LEU A 65 0.81 0.37 12.02
CA LEU A 65 0.34 1.42 11.12
C LEU A 65 0.89 2.75 11.60
N TYR A 66 1.64 3.44 10.76
CA TYR A 66 2.13 4.79 11.05
C TYR A 66 1.24 5.82 10.36
N THR A 67 0.84 6.87 11.08
CA THR A 67 -0.07 7.93 10.60
C THR A 67 0.63 9.07 9.87
N ASN A 68 1.94 9.19 10.03
CA ASN A 68 2.74 10.12 9.26
C ASN A 68 3.75 9.32 8.44
N PRO A 69 3.33 8.72 7.31
CA PRO A 69 4.30 8.17 6.38
C PRO A 69 5.24 9.32 5.99
N PRO A 70 6.55 9.21 6.23
CA PRO A 70 7.48 10.27 5.86
C PRO A 70 7.31 10.55 4.37
N LYS A 71 7.21 11.85 4.01
CA LYS A 71 7.19 12.28 2.61
C LYS A 71 8.36 11.61 1.90
N LEU A 72 8.07 10.69 0.97
CA LEU A 72 8.98 10.19 -0.06
C LEU A 72 10.45 10.05 0.40
N CYS A 73 10.71 9.51 1.59
CA CYS A 73 12.09 9.35 2.06
C CYS A 73 12.68 8.06 1.48
N PRO A 74 13.82 8.13 0.78
CA PRO A 74 14.52 6.94 0.34
C PRO A 74 14.99 6.14 1.56
N ILE A 75 14.74 4.84 1.47
CA ILE A 75 14.96 3.82 2.47
C ILE A 75 16.37 3.94 3.06
N ARG A 76 16.49 4.31 4.34
CA ARG A 76 17.64 3.91 5.16
C ARG A 76 17.23 2.70 5.97
N VAL A 77 18.06 1.66 5.97
CA VAL A 77 17.90 0.44 6.78
C VAL A 77 17.63 0.84 8.24
N PHE A 78 16.46 0.48 8.76
CA PHE A 78 15.95 0.97 10.05
C PHE A 78 16.55 0.21 11.23
N GLU A 79 17.05 0.95 12.23
CA GLU A 79 17.25 0.41 13.58
C GLU A 79 15.90 0.42 14.35
N PRO A 80 15.39 -0.74 14.81
CA PRO A 80 14.02 -0.87 15.34
C PRO A 80 13.74 -0.16 16.68
N GLU A 81 14.78 0.21 17.44
CA GLU A 81 14.62 0.64 18.84
C GLU A 81 14.43 2.15 18.99
N THR A 82 15.13 2.97 18.21
CA THR A 82 15.04 4.45 18.30
C THR A 82 13.80 5.04 17.62
N TRP A 83 13.08 4.25 16.83
CA TRP A 83 11.91 4.69 16.05
C TRP A 83 10.60 4.68 16.82
N ARG A 84 10.48 3.86 17.88
CA ARG A 84 9.26 3.78 18.69
C ARG A 84 8.88 5.10 19.32
N ASP A 85 9.88 5.86 19.75
CA ASP A 85 9.68 7.07 20.52
C ASP A 85 9.46 8.30 19.63
N LYS A 86 9.73 8.17 18.31
CA LYS A 86 9.74 9.31 17.38
C LYS A 86 8.51 9.40 16.47
N HIS A 87 7.75 8.32 16.30
CA HIS A 87 6.65 8.31 15.32
C HIS A 87 5.33 7.78 15.89
N PRO A 88 4.24 8.56 15.75
CA PRO A 88 2.92 8.12 16.17
C PRO A 88 2.48 6.90 15.33
N TYR A 89 1.97 5.88 16.02
CA TYR A 89 1.44 4.67 15.40
C TYR A 89 0.02 4.40 15.90
N ILE A 90 -0.79 3.79 15.03
CA ILE A 90 -2.12 3.27 15.36
C ILE A 90 -2.05 1.73 15.39
N SER A 91 -2.72 1.15 16.38
CA SER A 91 -2.95 -0.28 16.45
C SER A 91 -4.35 -0.60 15.94
N LEU A 92 -4.46 -1.62 15.08
CA LEU A 92 -5.76 -2.16 14.65
C LEU A 92 -6.48 -2.95 15.76
N ASN A 93 -5.85 -3.14 16.91
CA ASN A 93 -6.46 -3.79 18.06
C ASN A 93 -7.39 -2.79 18.77
N LEU A 94 -8.50 -2.42 18.14
CA LEU A 94 -9.64 -1.88 18.87
C LEU A 94 -10.14 -3.01 19.79
N PRO A 95 -10.19 -2.80 21.12
CA PRO A 95 -10.70 -3.81 22.02
C PRO A 95 -12.11 -4.22 21.58
N ARG A 96 -12.30 -5.51 21.26
CA ARG A 96 -13.61 -6.11 20.96
C ARG A 96 -14.58 -6.06 22.16
N THR A 97 -14.21 -5.38 23.23
CA THR A 97 -14.91 -5.34 24.51
C THR A 97 -16.19 -4.51 24.44
N CYS A 98 -16.26 -3.49 23.58
CA CYS A 98 -17.49 -2.75 23.32
C CYS A 98 -17.90 -2.86 21.84
N ARG A 99 -18.96 -3.63 21.57
CA ARG A 99 -19.48 -3.83 20.20
C ARG A 99 -19.88 -2.51 19.56
N GLN A 100 -20.49 -1.60 20.31
CA GLN A 100 -20.89 -0.29 19.80
C GLN A 100 -19.67 0.49 19.32
N ILE A 101 -18.68 0.72 20.20
CA ILE A 101 -17.43 1.41 19.81
C ILE A 101 -16.79 0.72 18.61
N TYR A 102 -16.72 -0.61 18.60
CA TYR A 102 -16.17 -1.36 17.47
C TYR A 102 -16.87 -1.04 16.14
N PHE A 103 -18.21 -1.07 16.11
CA PHE A 103 -18.96 -0.77 14.88
C PHE A 103 -18.85 0.71 14.49
N GLU A 104 -18.90 1.63 15.45
CA GLU A 104 -18.76 3.07 15.23
C GLU A 104 -17.39 3.41 14.62
N THR A 105 -16.34 2.76 15.11
CA THR A 105 -14.93 3.07 14.76
C THR A 105 -14.42 2.33 13.53
N GLN A 106 -14.88 1.10 13.29
CA GLN A 106 -14.40 0.29 12.17
C GLN A 106 -14.60 1.02 10.84
N PHE A 107 -15.83 1.51 10.59
CA PHE A 107 -16.14 2.20 9.34
C PHE A 107 -15.29 3.45 9.15
N LEU A 108 -15.22 4.31 10.18
CA LEU A 108 -14.42 5.55 10.16
C LEU A 108 -12.95 5.27 9.83
N PHE A 109 -12.35 4.27 10.50
CA PHE A 109 -10.94 3.95 10.28
C PHE A 109 -10.67 3.51 8.83
N TRP A 110 -11.44 2.56 8.29
CA TRP A 110 -11.13 1.96 6.99
C TRP A 110 -11.54 2.83 5.80
N GLU A 111 -12.57 3.65 5.93
CA GLU A 111 -13.01 4.55 4.88
C GLU A 111 -12.14 5.80 4.77
N ARG A 112 -11.69 6.35 5.92
CA ARG A 112 -10.98 7.63 5.97
C ARG A 112 -9.46 7.53 5.93
N ASN A 113 -8.90 6.32 6.01
CA ASN A 113 -7.46 6.11 5.87
C ASN A 113 -7.12 5.41 4.54
N THR A 114 -6.17 5.99 3.82
CA THR A 114 -5.56 5.39 2.64
C THR A 114 -4.30 4.62 3.04
N PHE A 115 -4.20 3.36 2.63
CA PHE A 115 -3.04 2.52 2.89
C PHE A 115 -1.93 2.80 1.88
N TYR A 116 -0.83 3.37 2.36
CA TYR A 116 0.35 3.70 1.57
C TYR A 116 1.42 2.63 1.70
N PHE A 117 1.98 2.19 0.58
CA PHE A 117 3.06 1.20 0.54
C PHE A 117 4.27 1.79 -0.16
N SER A 118 5.37 1.99 0.58
CA SER A 118 6.58 2.70 0.14
C SER A 118 7.71 1.82 -0.38
N ASN A 119 7.45 0.55 -0.68
CA ASN A 119 8.41 -0.40 -1.24
C ASN A 119 7.62 -1.54 -1.84
N ALA A 120 7.81 -1.74 -3.13
CA ALA A 120 6.83 -2.40 -3.93
C ALA A 120 7.19 -3.88 -4.04
N ASN A 121 6.59 -4.69 -3.14
CA ASN A 121 6.13 -6.07 -3.40
C ASN A 121 5.90 -6.91 -2.16
N ALA A 122 6.86 -6.85 -1.23
CA ALA A 122 6.74 -7.61 0.00
C ALA A 122 5.80 -6.90 0.98
N GLY A 123 5.43 -5.65 0.72
CA GLY A 123 4.46 -4.89 1.51
C GLY A 123 3.04 -5.40 1.30
N VAL A 124 2.45 -5.18 0.13
CA VAL A 124 0.99 -5.32 -0.07
C VAL A 124 0.51 -6.76 0.18
N ILE A 125 0.99 -7.73 -0.61
CA ILE A 125 0.51 -9.12 -0.53
C ILE A 125 0.76 -9.70 0.88
N ARG A 126 1.95 -9.49 1.42
CA ARG A 126 2.32 -9.98 2.77
C ARG A 126 1.48 -9.30 3.84
N THR A 127 1.32 -7.97 3.78
CA THR A 127 0.51 -7.20 4.74
C THR A 127 -0.93 -7.66 4.70
N MET A 128 -1.52 -7.82 3.52
CA MET A 128 -2.88 -8.32 3.38
C MET A 128 -3.04 -9.75 3.92
N LYS A 129 -2.03 -10.62 3.74
CA LYS A 129 -2.01 -11.95 4.35
C LYS A 129 -1.94 -11.88 5.88
N MET A 130 -1.06 -11.04 6.43
CA MET A 130 -0.91 -10.87 7.89
C MET A 130 -2.13 -10.23 8.55
N MET A 131 -2.81 -9.30 7.86
CA MET A 131 -4.09 -8.74 8.29
C MET A 131 -5.20 -9.78 8.39
N GLY A 132 -5.07 -10.88 7.66
CA GLY A 132 -6.12 -11.88 7.51
C GLY A 132 -7.22 -11.42 6.54
N GLN A 133 -8.14 -12.33 6.28
CA GLN A 133 -9.18 -12.16 5.26
C GLN A 133 -10.18 -11.05 5.61
N VAL A 134 -10.59 -10.94 6.88
CA VAL A 134 -11.62 -9.97 7.30
C VAL A 134 -11.08 -8.55 7.19
N SER A 135 -9.97 -8.23 7.86
CA SER A 135 -9.42 -6.87 7.88
C SER A 135 -8.96 -6.40 6.50
N SER A 136 -8.30 -7.26 5.71
CA SER A 136 -7.86 -6.87 4.36
C SER A 136 -9.01 -6.59 3.38
N ARG A 137 -10.22 -7.10 3.64
CA ARG A 137 -11.43 -6.78 2.84
C ARG A 137 -12.06 -5.43 3.21
N LEU A 138 -11.70 -4.86 4.34
CA LEU A 138 -12.23 -3.57 4.78
C LEU A 138 -11.48 -2.39 4.16
N ILE A 139 -10.24 -2.60 3.72
CA ILE A 139 -9.43 -1.58 3.05
C ILE A 139 -10.18 -1.04 1.83
N THR A 140 -10.33 0.28 1.78
CA THR A 140 -11.05 0.99 0.71
C THR A 140 -10.11 1.60 -0.33
N SER A 141 -8.98 2.15 0.12
CA SER A 141 -8.04 2.90 -0.70
C SER A 141 -6.60 2.46 -0.45
N VAL A 142 -5.84 2.26 -1.53
CA VAL A 142 -4.42 1.91 -1.51
C VAL A 142 -3.65 2.84 -2.44
N VAL A 143 -2.51 3.32 -1.96
CA VAL A 143 -1.48 4.02 -2.75
C VAL A 143 -0.22 3.16 -2.72
N ILE A 144 0.36 2.89 -3.89
CA ILE A 144 1.62 2.18 -4.03
C ILE A 144 2.63 3.15 -4.62
N GLN A 145 3.69 3.45 -3.87
CA GLN A 145 4.87 4.09 -4.44
C GLN A 145 5.58 3.07 -5.29
N MET A 146 5.70 3.39 -6.57
CA MET A 146 6.31 2.54 -7.57
C MET A 146 7.82 2.75 -7.55
N ASP A 147 8.55 1.64 -7.48
CA ASP A 147 9.98 1.58 -7.71
C ASP A 147 10.25 0.78 -9.00
N ASN A 148 11.43 0.92 -9.57
CA ASN A 148 11.83 0.11 -10.73
C ASN A 148 12.58 -1.16 -10.31
N ASP A 149 12.25 -1.71 -9.13
CA ASP A 149 12.81 -2.99 -8.73
C ASP A 149 12.28 -4.09 -9.67
N SER A 150 13.20 -4.93 -10.14
CA SER A 150 12.89 -6.11 -10.95
C SER A 150 11.88 -7.03 -10.28
N ASP A 151 11.91 -7.11 -8.93
CA ASP A 151 10.91 -7.87 -8.23
C ASP A 151 9.54 -7.21 -8.42
N LEU A 152 9.39 -5.87 -8.26
CA LEU A 152 8.10 -5.16 -8.34
C LEU A 152 7.33 -5.54 -9.58
N THR A 153 8.01 -5.30 -10.68
CA THR A 153 7.62 -5.63 -12.04
C THR A 153 6.98 -7.03 -12.11
N ARG A 154 7.67 -8.05 -11.60
CA ARG A 154 7.24 -9.46 -11.68
C ARG A 154 6.00 -9.78 -10.82
N LEU A 155 5.82 -9.09 -9.69
CA LEU A 155 4.71 -9.38 -8.76
C LEU A 155 3.52 -8.43 -8.93
N MET A 156 3.61 -7.43 -9.79
CA MET A 156 2.52 -6.48 -10.05
C MET A 156 1.20 -7.19 -10.38
N SER A 157 1.24 -8.17 -11.28
CA SER A 157 0.06 -8.97 -11.64
C SER A 157 -0.58 -9.65 -10.42
N LYS A 158 0.24 -10.23 -9.53
CA LYS A 158 -0.24 -10.88 -8.30
C LYS A 158 -0.83 -9.85 -7.34
N THR A 159 -0.21 -8.68 -7.21
CA THR A 159 -0.70 -7.59 -6.37
C THR A 159 -2.06 -7.10 -6.86
N LEU A 160 -2.20 -6.82 -8.16
CA LEU A 160 -3.47 -6.41 -8.76
C LEU A 160 -4.55 -7.47 -8.64
N ASN A 161 -4.22 -8.75 -8.80
CA ASN A 161 -5.17 -9.85 -8.60
C ASN A 161 -5.66 -9.94 -7.14
N VAL A 162 -4.77 -9.74 -6.16
CA VAL A 162 -5.16 -9.68 -4.75
C VAL A 162 -6.09 -8.50 -4.49
N LEU A 163 -5.76 -7.31 -5.01
CA LEU A 163 -6.59 -6.11 -4.88
C LEU A 163 -7.95 -6.27 -5.58
N ALA A 164 -7.98 -6.85 -6.78
CA ALA A 164 -9.20 -7.17 -7.50
C ALA A 164 -10.09 -8.15 -6.72
N SER A 165 -9.49 -9.17 -6.09
CA SER A 165 -10.21 -10.05 -5.16
C SER A 165 -10.81 -9.28 -3.98
N ARG A 166 -10.11 -8.27 -3.44
CA ARG A 166 -10.63 -7.39 -2.38
C ARG A 166 -11.70 -6.42 -2.87
N ALA A 167 -11.68 -6.02 -4.14
CA ALA A 167 -12.77 -5.24 -4.73
C ALA A 167 -14.03 -6.10 -4.90
N ARG A 168 -13.87 -7.34 -5.39
CA ARG A 168 -14.98 -8.26 -5.65
C ARG A 168 -15.67 -8.75 -4.37
N PHE A 169 -14.90 -9.04 -3.33
CA PHE A 169 -15.40 -9.65 -2.09
C PHE A 169 -15.29 -8.75 -0.87
N GLY A 170 -15.08 -7.45 -1.07
CA GLY A 170 -14.86 -6.49 0.01
C GLY A 170 -15.13 -5.04 -0.42
N ASN A 171 -14.51 -4.12 0.31
CA ASN A 171 -14.76 -2.69 0.21
C ASN A 171 -13.68 -1.95 -0.59
N PHE A 172 -12.77 -2.65 -1.28
CA PHE A 172 -11.73 -1.98 -2.04
C PHE A 172 -12.34 -1.20 -3.21
N ARG A 173 -12.01 0.09 -3.32
CA ARG A 173 -12.58 1.02 -4.30
C ARG A 173 -11.54 1.82 -5.09
N ARG A 174 -10.36 2.10 -4.53
CA ARG A 174 -9.38 2.98 -5.18
C ARG A 174 -7.96 2.45 -5.08
N LEU A 175 -7.28 2.38 -6.23
CA LEU A 175 -5.85 2.12 -6.36
C LEU A 175 -5.17 3.32 -7.02
N GLU A 176 -4.08 3.76 -6.42
CA GLU A 176 -3.22 4.79 -6.96
C GLU A 176 -1.77 4.30 -7.04
N LEU A 177 -1.16 4.43 -8.21
CA LEU A 177 0.25 4.13 -8.45
C LEU A 177 1.00 5.45 -8.62
N VAL A 178 2.04 5.66 -7.83
CA VAL A 178 2.79 6.92 -7.80
C VAL A 178 4.23 6.66 -8.18
N TRP A 179 4.72 7.33 -9.21
CA TRP A 179 6.15 7.40 -9.52
C TRP A 179 6.69 8.76 -9.09
N ASP A 180 7.83 8.77 -8.41
CA ASP A 180 8.59 10.01 -8.23
C ASP A 180 9.43 10.33 -9.49
N GLU A 181 10.13 11.46 -9.44
CA GLU A 181 10.93 11.95 -10.57
C GLU A 181 12.07 11.00 -10.95
N GLU A 182 12.76 10.42 -9.97
CA GLU A 182 13.89 9.52 -10.21
C GLU A 182 13.41 8.19 -10.79
N GLN A 183 12.39 7.60 -10.18
CA GLN A 183 11.81 6.34 -10.64
C GLN A 183 11.18 6.50 -12.02
N PHE A 184 10.49 7.61 -12.30
CA PHE A 184 9.94 7.82 -13.63
C PHE A 184 11.03 7.97 -14.70
N LYS A 185 12.15 8.66 -14.39
CA LYS A 185 13.32 8.74 -15.30
C LYS A 185 13.93 7.38 -15.60
N ILE A 186 14.08 6.53 -14.59
CA ILE A 186 14.58 5.16 -14.77
C ILE A 186 13.63 4.37 -15.69
N LEU A 187 12.32 4.50 -15.47
CA LEU A 187 11.31 3.83 -16.27
C LEU A 187 11.33 4.27 -17.75
N MET A 188 11.46 5.57 -18.01
CA MET A 188 11.63 6.10 -19.36
C MET A 188 12.89 5.53 -20.04
N ASN A 189 14.00 5.44 -19.30
CA ASN A 189 15.22 4.83 -19.81
C ASN A 189 15.05 3.34 -20.12
N MET A 190 14.24 2.61 -19.35
CA MET A 190 13.92 1.21 -19.63
C MET A 190 13.09 1.07 -20.92
N ALA A 191 12.09 1.93 -21.11
CA ALA A 191 11.22 1.93 -22.29
C ALA A 191 11.97 2.23 -23.60
N ARG A 192 13.07 3.00 -23.54
CA ARG A 192 13.88 3.35 -24.71
C ARG A 192 14.82 2.25 -25.19
N GLN A 193 15.13 1.26 -24.36
CA GLN A 193 16.17 0.28 -24.68
C GLN A 193 15.67 -0.77 -25.67
N ILE A 194 16.38 -0.95 -26.78
CA ILE A 194 16.18 -2.01 -27.78
C ILE A 194 17.43 -2.91 -27.79
N PRO A 195 17.34 -4.25 -27.89
CA PRO A 195 16.63 -5.21 -27.05
C PRO A 195 17.58 -5.72 -25.94
N MET A 196 17.40 -5.26 -24.70
CA MET A 196 18.21 -5.69 -23.55
C MET A 196 17.33 -6.15 -22.39
N ALA A 197 17.93 -6.77 -21.36
CA ALA A 197 17.21 -7.29 -20.19
C ALA A 197 16.26 -6.27 -19.52
N ARG A 198 16.55 -4.97 -19.60
CA ARG A 198 15.70 -3.90 -19.07
C ARG A 198 14.44 -3.63 -19.88
N ALA A 199 14.46 -3.85 -21.20
CA ALA A 199 13.27 -3.76 -22.04
C ALA A 199 12.25 -4.83 -21.65
N ARG A 200 12.74 -6.05 -21.35
CA ARG A 200 11.90 -7.13 -20.83
C ARG A 200 11.25 -6.78 -19.50
N GLN A 201 11.97 -6.10 -18.60
CA GLN A 201 11.38 -5.62 -17.34
C GLN A 201 10.26 -4.62 -17.59
N TYR A 202 10.45 -3.68 -18.53
CA TYR A 202 9.39 -2.75 -18.90
C TYR A 202 8.16 -3.48 -19.45
N ASP A 203 8.36 -4.43 -20.37
CA ASP A 203 7.27 -5.22 -20.94
C ASP A 203 6.54 -6.08 -19.89
N GLU A 204 7.28 -6.70 -18.97
CA GLU A 204 6.73 -7.45 -17.84
C GLU A 204 5.90 -6.56 -16.91
N LEU A 205 6.31 -5.32 -16.69
CA LEU A 205 5.55 -4.35 -15.90
C LEU A 205 4.24 -4.01 -16.60
N LEU A 206 4.29 -3.66 -17.89
CA LEU A 206 3.09 -3.34 -18.67
C LEU A 206 2.13 -4.51 -18.70
N GLU A 207 2.63 -5.73 -18.91
CA GLU A 207 1.80 -6.93 -18.87
C GLU A 207 1.21 -7.16 -17.48
N GLY A 208 2.00 -6.95 -16.43
CA GLY A 208 1.55 -6.97 -15.06
C GLY A 208 0.38 -6.01 -14.80
N LEU A 209 0.46 -4.78 -15.30
CA LEU A 209 -0.58 -3.76 -15.17
C LEU A 209 -1.89 -4.14 -15.89
N ARG A 210 -1.80 -4.78 -17.07
CA ARG A 210 -2.98 -5.22 -17.85
C ARG A 210 -3.81 -6.29 -17.12
N THR A 211 -3.15 -7.19 -16.39
CA THR A 211 -3.85 -8.30 -15.70
C THR A 211 -4.88 -7.85 -14.66
N GLY A 212 -4.82 -6.61 -14.19
CA GLY A 212 -5.78 -6.08 -13.22
C GLY A 212 -7.21 -5.94 -13.76
N GLU A 213 -7.40 -5.76 -15.07
CA GLU A 213 -8.72 -5.48 -15.69
C GLU A 213 -9.77 -6.58 -15.48
N SER A 214 -9.33 -7.83 -15.39
CA SER A 214 -10.22 -9.00 -15.47
C SER A 214 -11.00 -9.30 -14.18
N GLY A 215 -10.65 -8.68 -13.04
CA GLY A 215 -11.05 -9.21 -11.73
C GLY A 215 -11.97 -8.35 -10.86
N GLY A 216 -12.05 -7.03 -11.07
CA GLY A 216 -12.86 -6.14 -10.23
C GLY A 216 -12.84 -4.67 -10.66
N ARG A 217 -13.99 -4.00 -10.53
CA ARG A 217 -14.15 -2.56 -10.81
C ARG A 217 -13.71 -1.75 -9.58
N PHE A 218 -12.55 -1.13 -9.65
CA PHE A 218 -12.08 -0.12 -8.71
C PHE A 218 -11.45 1.03 -9.50
N GLU A 219 -11.49 2.24 -8.95
CA GLU A 219 -10.85 3.41 -9.53
C GLU A 219 -9.34 3.22 -9.61
N ARG A 220 -8.77 3.54 -10.76
CA ARG A 220 -7.35 3.42 -11.06
C ARG A 220 -6.79 4.77 -11.41
N THR A 221 -5.74 5.14 -10.70
CA THR A 221 -5.03 6.40 -10.93
C THR A 221 -3.53 6.16 -11.02
N ILE A 222 -2.89 6.70 -12.04
CA ILE A 222 -1.43 6.85 -12.11
C ILE A 222 -1.10 8.32 -11.80
N ARG A 223 -0.14 8.56 -10.92
CA ARG A 223 0.47 9.87 -10.72
C ARG A 223 1.93 9.85 -11.12
N LEU A 224 2.26 10.76 -12.03
CA LEU A 224 3.60 11.01 -12.50
C LEU A 224 4.10 12.35 -11.93
N PRO A 225 5.43 12.54 -11.82
CA PRO A 225 6.01 13.80 -11.35
C PRO A 225 5.61 14.98 -12.25
N SER A 226 5.52 16.18 -11.68
CA SER A 226 5.35 17.41 -12.45
C SER A 226 6.66 17.72 -13.18
N LEU A 227 6.71 17.47 -14.49
CA LEU A 227 7.84 17.82 -15.33
C LEU A 227 7.63 19.26 -15.84
N VAL A 228 8.03 20.24 -15.04
CA VAL A 228 7.94 21.66 -15.42
C VAL A 228 8.85 21.91 -16.63
N GLY A 229 8.27 22.22 -17.79
CA GLY A 229 8.98 22.72 -18.97
C GLY A 229 9.61 21.70 -19.92
N GLN A 230 9.53 20.39 -19.66
CA GLN A 230 10.09 19.36 -20.56
C GLN A 230 9.23 18.08 -20.57
N ARG A 231 8.01 18.15 -21.11
CA ARG A 231 7.33 16.95 -21.61
C ARG A 231 7.98 16.53 -22.92
N GLY A 232 9.13 15.88 -22.82
CA GLY A 232 9.75 15.26 -23.98
C GLY A 232 8.82 14.19 -24.57
N ARG A 233 8.89 13.98 -25.89
CA ARG A 233 8.13 12.92 -26.59
C ARG A 233 8.26 11.55 -25.92
N GLU A 234 9.40 11.29 -25.29
CA GLU A 234 9.70 10.06 -24.56
C GLU A 234 8.89 9.90 -23.28
N ALA A 235 8.72 10.99 -22.52
CA ALA A 235 7.90 11.00 -21.30
C ALA A 235 6.44 10.76 -21.65
N GLU A 236 5.96 11.39 -22.72
CA GLU A 236 4.60 11.19 -23.20
C GLU A 236 4.37 9.77 -23.72
N ALA A 237 5.31 9.21 -24.48
CA ALA A 237 5.23 7.83 -24.94
C ALA A 237 5.18 6.83 -23.76
N CYS A 238 6.08 6.97 -22.79
CA CYS A 238 6.11 6.11 -21.61
C CYS A 238 4.83 6.22 -20.77
N ALA A 239 4.34 7.45 -20.53
CA ALA A 239 3.10 7.67 -19.79
C ALA A 239 1.88 7.11 -20.52
N ARG A 240 1.84 7.27 -21.84
CA ARG A 240 0.80 6.71 -22.70
C ARG A 240 0.80 5.18 -22.58
N ASP A 241 1.95 4.53 -22.69
CA ASP A 241 2.06 3.07 -22.59
C ASP A 241 1.61 2.57 -21.21
N LEU A 242 1.97 3.26 -20.12
CA LEU A 242 1.48 2.97 -18.77
C LEU A 242 -0.03 3.13 -18.65
N HIS A 243 -0.59 4.22 -19.18
CA HIS A 243 -2.03 4.45 -19.18
C HIS A 243 -2.76 3.37 -19.98
N PHE A 244 -2.23 2.99 -21.14
CA PHE A 244 -2.80 1.92 -21.94
C PHE A 244 -2.67 0.54 -21.27
N ALA A 245 -1.67 0.33 -20.42
CA ALA A 245 -1.54 -0.92 -19.70
C ALA A 245 -2.46 -0.98 -18.47
N PHE A 246 -2.62 0.13 -17.75
CA PHE A 246 -3.29 0.16 -16.45
C PHE A 246 -4.77 0.57 -16.52
N GLY A 247 -5.12 1.43 -17.47
CA GLY A 247 -6.42 2.07 -17.61
C GLY A 247 -6.67 3.18 -16.57
N GLY A 248 -7.89 3.74 -16.59
CA GLY A 248 -8.34 4.74 -15.63
C GLY A 248 -7.82 6.16 -15.92
N LYS A 249 -7.31 6.84 -14.88
CA LYS A 249 -6.84 8.22 -14.92
C LYS A 249 -5.31 8.28 -14.82
N LEU A 250 -4.69 9.21 -15.53
CA LEU A 250 -3.27 9.52 -15.41
C LEU A 250 -3.08 11.01 -15.19
N PHE A 251 -2.36 11.37 -14.13
CA PHE A 251 -2.03 12.74 -13.76
C PHE A 251 -0.54 13.02 -13.90
N TRP A 252 -0.22 14.23 -14.34
CA TRP A 252 1.10 14.84 -14.31
C TRP A 252 1.13 15.90 -13.20
N GLY A 253 1.74 15.58 -12.07
CA GLY A 253 1.53 16.34 -10.84
C GLY A 253 0.04 16.35 -10.49
N ASP A 254 -0.58 17.53 -10.59
CA ASP A 254 -1.99 17.74 -10.31
C ASP A 254 -2.87 17.86 -11.57
N VAL A 255 -2.27 17.76 -12.76
CA VAL A 255 -2.97 17.97 -14.03
C VAL A 255 -3.38 16.64 -14.64
N LEU A 256 -4.67 16.46 -14.93
CA LEU A 256 -5.20 15.28 -15.60
C LEU A 256 -4.72 15.24 -17.06
N GLY A 257 -3.86 14.27 -17.39
CA GLY A 257 -3.35 14.08 -18.74
C GLY A 257 -4.27 13.16 -19.57
N TRP A 258 -4.66 12.03 -18.98
CA TRP A 258 -5.44 11.00 -19.66
C TRP A 258 -6.56 10.45 -18.77
N GLU A 259 -7.69 10.12 -19.38
CA GLU A 259 -8.81 9.47 -18.73
C GLU A 259 -9.49 8.50 -19.71
N ASN A 260 -9.71 7.25 -19.28
CA ASN A 260 -10.44 6.25 -20.05
C ASN A 260 -9.99 6.16 -21.52
N TRP A 261 -8.68 5.97 -21.73
CA TRP A 261 -8.04 5.83 -23.05
C TRP A 261 -8.07 7.09 -23.93
N LYS A 262 -8.51 8.23 -23.39
CA LYS A 262 -8.56 9.51 -24.09
C LYS A 262 -7.60 10.49 -23.44
N GLN A 263 -6.85 11.20 -24.28
CA GLN A 263 -6.04 12.33 -23.85
C GLN A 263 -6.95 13.52 -23.58
N VAL A 264 -6.85 14.10 -22.38
CA VAL A 264 -7.70 15.22 -21.92
C VAL A 264 -6.99 16.56 -22.17
N MET A 265 -5.66 16.59 -22.01
CA MET A 265 -4.83 17.75 -22.28
C MET A 265 -4.27 17.68 -23.70
N PRO A 266 -4.55 18.63 -24.61
CA PRO A 266 -3.83 18.69 -25.88
C PRO A 266 -2.33 18.85 -25.58
N GLY A 267 -1.49 18.02 -26.19
CA GLY A 267 -0.04 18.20 -26.10
C GLY A 267 0.31 19.61 -26.58
N GLU A 268 1.09 20.36 -25.80
CA GLU A 268 1.69 21.59 -26.29
C GLU A 268 2.62 21.18 -27.46
N ALA A 269 2.15 21.43 -28.68
CA ALA A 269 2.81 21.05 -29.92
C ALA A 269 4.02 21.93 -30.21
#